data_AF-A0A1X0IWC8-F1
#
_entry.id   AF-A0A1X0IWC8-F1
#
_cell.length_a   1.000
_cell.length_b   1.000
_cell.length_c   1.000
_cell.angle_alpha   90.00
_cell.angle_beta   90.00
_cell.angle_gamma   90.00
#
_symmetry.space_group_name_H-M   'P 1'
#
loop_
_entity.id
_entity.type
_entity.pdbx_description
1 polymer ?
#
loop_
_entity_poly.entity_id
_entity_poly.type
_entity_poly.pdbx_seq_one_letter_code
_entity_poly.pdbx_strand_id
1 'polypeptide(L)'
;MLLAVLALLGVLTAPARAMAEPLPDCTAAYDHQLPSWQCSARSSDANHLQVVVSLAGRASTSPVYSQSTVKLLTSVSDSRAIYEGRAIGPPHWADIDRVGLDELLLPVSAGTGGTVWRVWHQADRDRILVDAGELFGKTITVSDEGYIVDVSPGNGYGGAGFHRFDEGRLHTYAKVEWNDRSGTFECALARLPDGTAHADLSVLNMDEVQARDHFCGEAGRLLGATFTEPVGDSPAPLPPIPGR
;
A
#
# COMPACT_ATOMS: atom_id res chain seq x y z
N MET A 1 48.63 -64.49 -26.32
CA MET A 1 48.73 -63.30 -25.46
C MET A 1 47.73 -62.26 -25.95
N LEU A 2 46.55 -62.20 -25.35
CA LEU A 2 45.58 -61.11 -25.55
C LEU A 2 45.32 -60.51 -24.17
N LEU A 3 45.80 -59.28 -23.93
CA LEU A 3 45.45 -58.52 -22.74
C LEU A 3 44.15 -57.77 -23.02
N ALA A 4 43.10 -58.10 -22.27
CA ALA A 4 41.86 -57.34 -22.21
C ALA A 4 42.04 -56.17 -21.22
N VAL A 5 41.93 -54.95 -21.73
CA VAL A 5 41.92 -53.72 -20.90
C VAL A 5 40.45 -53.42 -20.55
N LEU A 6 40.07 -53.68 -19.30
CA LEU A 6 38.81 -53.20 -18.73
C LEU A 6 38.96 -51.70 -18.43
N ALA A 7 38.25 -50.85 -19.17
CA ALA A 7 38.06 -49.45 -18.83
C ALA A 7 36.93 -49.32 -17.79
N LEU A 8 37.28 -48.95 -16.55
CA LEU A 8 36.33 -48.51 -15.53
C LEU A 8 35.74 -47.16 -15.95
N LEU A 9 34.48 -47.15 -16.40
CA LEU A 9 33.65 -45.95 -16.50
C LEU A 9 33.16 -45.56 -15.10
N GLY A 10 33.93 -44.74 -14.41
CA GLY A 10 33.49 -44.06 -13.20
C GLY A 10 32.46 -43.00 -13.55
N VAL A 11 31.18 -43.28 -13.30
CA VAL A 11 30.10 -42.28 -13.38
C VAL A 11 30.27 -41.32 -12.21
N LEU A 12 30.90 -40.17 -12.47
CA LEU A 12 30.90 -39.03 -11.56
C LEU A 12 29.49 -38.43 -11.55
N THR A 13 28.63 -38.89 -10.63
CA THR A 13 27.39 -38.18 -10.31
C THR A 13 27.77 -36.88 -9.61
N ALA A 14 27.66 -35.76 -10.32
CA ALA A 14 27.78 -34.44 -9.71
C ALA A 14 26.81 -34.34 -8.53
N PRO A 15 27.21 -33.74 -7.39
CA PRO A 15 26.29 -33.57 -6.26
C PRO A 15 25.10 -32.76 -6.74
N ALA A 16 23.90 -33.30 -6.54
CA ALA A 16 22.68 -32.55 -6.76
C ALA A 16 22.79 -31.23 -5.98
N ARG A 17 22.73 -30.10 -6.68
CA ARG A 17 22.65 -28.79 -6.04
C ARG A 17 21.46 -28.86 -5.08
N ALA A 18 21.72 -28.79 -3.78
CA ALA A 18 20.67 -28.63 -2.79
C ALA A 18 19.87 -27.39 -3.20
N MET A 19 18.66 -27.61 -3.71
CA MET A 19 17.76 -26.51 -4.01
C MET A 19 17.44 -25.84 -2.68
N ALA A 20 17.69 -24.54 -2.59
CA ALA A 20 17.30 -23.78 -1.41
C ALA A 20 15.80 -24.03 -1.16
N GLU A 21 15.46 -24.34 0.08
CA GLU A 21 14.07 -24.55 0.48
C GLU A 21 13.25 -23.29 0.14
N PRO A 22 12.04 -23.42 -0.43
CA PRO A 22 11.24 -22.26 -0.78
C PRO A 22 10.97 -21.41 0.46
N LEU A 23 11.12 -20.08 0.31
CA LEU A 23 10.80 -19.15 1.39
C LEU A 23 9.32 -19.26 1.77
N PRO A 24 8.97 -19.10 3.06
CA PRO A 24 7.59 -19.09 3.49
C PRO A 24 6.82 -17.93 2.85
N ASP A 25 5.51 -18.10 2.71
CA ASP A 25 4.62 -17.03 2.26
C ASP A 25 4.58 -15.91 3.31
N CYS A 26 4.62 -14.64 2.89
CA CYS A 26 4.54 -13.49 3.80
C CYS A 26 3.19 -13.38 4.53
N THR A 27 2.16 -14.08 4.07
CA THR A 27 0.86 -14.22 4.74
C THR A 27 0.83 -15.33 5.79
N ALA A 28 1.82 -16.23 5.80
CA ALA A 28 1.96 -17.22 6.86
C ALA A 28 2.24 -16.52 8.20
N ALA A 29 1.86 -17.16 9.31
CA ALA A 29 1.96 -16.59 10.65
C ALA A 29 3.31 -15.93 10.88
N TYR A 30 3.29 -14.60 10.82
CA TYR A 30 4.45 -13.76 10.96
C TYR A 30 4.91 -13.78 12.42
N ASP A 31 6.05 -14.41 12.67
CA ASP A 31 6.62 -14.47 14.01
C ASP A 31 7.44 -13.21 14.30
N HIS A 32 6.78 -12.25 14.95
CA HIS A 32 7.38 -11.00 15.43
C HIS A 32 8.54 -11.20 16.43
N GLN A 33 8.76 -12.42 16.94
CA GLN A 33 9.81 -12.70 17.90
C GLN A 33 11.17 -12.97 17.23
N LEU A 34 11.20 -13.20 15.92
CA LEU A 34 12.45 -13.49 15.21
C LEU A 34 13.26 -12.21 14.96
N PRO A 35 14.58 -12.21 15.25
CA PRO A 35 15.46 -11.07 15.00
C PRO A 35 15.65 -10.79 13.50
N SER A 36 15.47 -11.82 12.67
CA SER A 36 15.39 -11.70 11.22
C SER A 36 14.31 -12.64 10.68
N TRP A 37 13.62 -12.19 9.65
CA TRP A 37 12.61 -12.97 8.97
C TRP A 37 12.73 -12.76 7.47
N GLN A 38 12.59 -13.84 6.71
CA GLN A 38 12.53 -13.80 5.26
C GLN A 38 11.26 -14.51 4.80
N CYS A 39 10.56 -13.89 3.86
CA CYS A 39 9.37 -14.45 3.27
C CYS A 39 9.31 -14.05 1.79
N SER A 40 8.39 -14.67 1.05
CA SER A 40 8.05 -14.24 -0.29
C SER A 40 6.56 -13.95 -0.40
N ALA A 41 6.20 -12.94 -1.19
CA ALA A 41 4.81 -12.61 -1.50
C ALA A 41 4.66 -12.59 -3.01
N ARG A 42 3.54 -13.10 -3.52
CA ARG A 42 3.24 -13.16 -4.95
C ARG A 42 1.91 -12.47 -5.25
N SER A 43 1.86 -11.69 -6.34
CA SER A 43 0.62 -11.12 -6.85
C SER A 43 -0.34 -12.23 -7.31
N SER A 44 -1.63 -11.98 -7.12
CA SER A 44 -2.72 -12.85 -7.54
C SER A 44 -3.15 -12.62 -8.99
N ASP A 45 -2.78 -11.46 -9.55
CA ASP A 45 -3.04 -11.08 -10.94
C ASP A 45 -2.33 -11.97 -11.99
N ALA A 46 -2.59 -11.70 -13.27
CA ALA A 46 -2.05 -12.47 -14.38
C ALA A 46 -0.52 -12.38 -14.54
N ASN A 47 0.14 -11.43 -13.85
CA ASN A 47 1.57 -11.23 -13.96
C ASN A 47 2.37 -12.06 -12.97
N HIS A 48 1.74 -12.47 -11.85
CA HIS A 48 2.35 -13.30 -10.81
C HIS A 48 3.71 -12.75 -10.35
N LEU A 49 3.81 -11.43 -10.19
CA LEU A 49 4.99 -10.77 -9.67
C LEU A 49 5.32 -11.35 -8.30
N GLN A 50 6.60 -11.60 -8.04
CA GLN A 50 7.05 -12.15 -6.78
C GLN A 50 8.08 -11.21 -6.15
N VAL A 51 7.87 -10.91 -4.87
CA VAL A 51 8.86 -10.21 -4.06
C VAL A 51 9.43 -11.13 -3.00
N VAL A 52 10.70 -10.93 -2.69
CA VAL A 52 11.36 -11.47 -1.50
C VAL A 52 11.56 -10.34 -0.52
N VAL A 53 11.14 -10.58 0.71
CA VAL A 53 11.21 -9.61 1.80
C VAL A 53 12.20 -10.13 2.81
N SER A 54 13.15 -9.28 3.19
CA SER A 54 14.06 -9.52 4.30
C SER A 54 13.81 -8.46 5.34
N LEU A 55 13.29 -8.86 6.50
CA LEU A 55 13.12 -7.99 7.66
C LEU A 55 14.25 -8.30 8.66
N ALA A 56 15.03 -7.28 9.02
CA ALA A 56 16.08 -7.36 10.02
C ALA A 56 15.83 -6.34 11.13
N GLY A 57 15.82 -6.82 12.37
CA GLY A 57 15.49 -6.03 13.54
C GLY A 57 16.17 -6.54 14.79
N ARG A 58 15.95 -5.83 15.90
CA ARG A 58 16.23 -6.39 17.22
C ARG A 58 14.99 -7.14 17.67
N ALA A 59 15.17 -8.33 18.25
CA ALA A 59 14.09 -8.98 19.00
C ALA A 59 13.59 -7.99 20.05
N SER A 60 12.35 -7.54 19.88
CA SER A 60 11.73 -6.45 20.63
C SER A 60 10.27 -6.83 20.82
N THR A 61 9.69 -6.46 21.96
CA THR A 61 8.26 -6.68 22.24
C THR A 61 7.34 -5.88 21.32
N SER A 62 7.88 -4.95 20.53
CA SER A 62 7.19 -4.23 19.46
C SER A 62 7.90 -4.49 18.12
N PRO A 63 7.18 -4.91 17.07
CA PRO A 63 7.76 -5.32 15.79
C PRO A 63 8.21 -4.10 14.99
N VAL A 64 9.39 -3.59 15.34
CA VAL A 64 10.06 -2.53 14.60
C VAL A 64 11.34 -3.10 14.01
N TYR A 65 11.30 -3.42 12.72
CA TYR A 65 12.47 -3.82 11.96
C TYR A 65 13.19 -2.57 11.51
N SER A 66 14.35 -2.32 12.10
CA SER A 66 15.17 -1.15 11.80
C SER A 66 15.65 -1.12 10.36
N GLN A 67 15.68 -2.28 9.69
CA GLN A 67 16.12 -2.41 8.31
C GLN A 67 15.34 -3.51 7.59
N SER A 68 14.75 -3.17 6.46
CA SER A 68 13.93 -4.02 5.62
C SER A 68 14.37 -3.83 4.18
N THR A 69 14.49 -4.93 3.45
CA THR A 69 14.76 -4.91 2.01
C THR A 69 13.66 -5.67 1.30
N VAL A 70 13.09 -5.07 0.26
CA VAL A 70 12.15 -5.74 -0.64
C VAL A 70 12.81 -5.84 -2.01
N LYS A 71 12.87 -7.06 -2.54
CA LYS A 71 13.42 -7.35 -3.86
C LYS A 71 12.35 -7.92 -4.77
N LEU A 72 12.15 -7.31 -5.94
CA LEU A 72 11.33 -7.86 -7.01
C LEU A 72 12.13 -8.94 -7.74
N LEU A 73 11.55 -10.13 -7.89
CA LEU A 73 12.12 -11.21 -8.69
C LEU A 73 11.67 -11.06 -10.14
N THR A 74 12.61 -10.76 -11.03
CA THR A 74 12.38 -10.68 -12.49
C THR A 74 12.58 -12.03 -13.16
N SER A 75 13.41 -12.89 -12.57
CA SER A 75 13.59 -14.29 -12.96
C SER A 75 14.12 -15.13 -11.78
N VAL A 76 14.35 -16.43 -11.98
CA VAL A 76 14.91 -17.34 -10.96
C VAL A 76 16.27 -16.89 -10.44
N SER A 77 17.05 -16.19 -11.27
CA SER A 77 18.42 -15.76 -10.96
C SER A 77 18.60 -14.24 -10.93
N ASP A 78 17.53 -13.47 -11.17
CA ASP A 78 17.60 -12.02 -11.24
C ASP A 78 16.59 -11.39 -10.28
N SER A 79 17.10 -10.43 -9.51
CA SER A 79 16.32 -9.71 -8.51
C SER A 79 16.80 -8.28 -8.39
N ARG A 80 15.87 -7.35 -8.25
CA ARG A 80 16.14 -5.92 -8.09
C ARG A 80 15.57 -5.44 -6.76
N ALA A 81 16.39 -4.75 -5.96
CA ALA A 81 15.87 -4.05 -4.77
C ALA A 81 14.92 -2.92 -5.22
N ILE A 82 13.70 -2.92 -4.68
CA ILE A 82 12.70 -1.88 -4.91
C ILE A 82 12.42 -1.05 -3.65
N TYR A 83 12.89 -1.51 -2.49
CA TYR A 83 12.81 -0.80 -1.23
C TYR A 83 13.97 -1.18 -0.31
N GLU A 84 14.55 -0.16 0.33
CA GLU A 84 15.47 -0.29 1.45
C GLU A 84 15.08 0.75 2.49
N GLY A 85 14.69 0.30 3.69
CA GLY A 85 14.20 1.22 4.71
C GLY A 85 13.58 0.50 5.90
N ARG A 86 12.60 1.12 6.55
CA ARG A 86 11.89 0.56 7.69
C ARG A 86 10.51 0.06 7.24
N ALA A 87 10.26 -1.24 7.34
CA ALA A 87 8.91 -1.80 7.30
C ALA A 87 8.46 -2.22 8.70
N ILE A 88 7.16 -2.15 8.96
CA ILE A 88 6.55 -2.57 10.23
C ILE A 88 5.73 -3.87 10.09
N GLY A 89 5.77 -4.48 8.91
CA GLY A 89 5.09 -5.73 8.61
C GLY A 89 5.39 -6.24 7.20
N PRO A 90 4.83 -7.42 6.84
CA PRO A 90 4.91 -7.95 5.49
C PRO A 90 4.16 -7.06 4.47
N PRO A 91 4.54 -7.10 3.19
CA PRO A 91 3.78 -6.46 2.13
C PRO A 91 2.47 -7.18 1.84
N HIS A 92 1.55 -6.47 1.20
CA HIS A 92 0.27 -6.94 0.71
C HIS A 92 0.18 -6.68 -0.80
N TRP A 93 -0.44 -7.60 -1.55
CA TRP A 93 -0.77 -7.41 -2.97
C TRP A 93 -2.27 -7.15 -3.13
N ALA A 94 -2.67 -6.08 -3.81
CA ALA A 94 -4.08 -5.81 -4.07
C ALA A 94 -4.26 -4.91 -5.29
N ASP A 95 -5.23 -5.24 -6.15
CA ASP A 95 -5.78 -4.37 -7.20
C ASP A 95 -6.57 -3.22 -6.56
N ILE A 96 -5.89 -2.10 -6.27
CA ILE A 96 -6.48 -0.96 -5.55
C ILE A 96 -7.06 0.10 -6.49
N ASP A 97 -6.86 -0.01 -7.81
CA ASP A 97 -7.46 0.87 -8.81
C ASP A 97 -8.49 0.15 -9.71
N ARG A 98 -8.68 -1.16 -9.52
CA ARG A 98 -9.63 -2.04 -10.25
C ARG A 98 -9.30 -2.18 -11.74
N VAL A 99 -8.03 -2.10 -12.12
CA VAL A 99 -7.59 -2.33 -13.51
C VAL A 99 -7.21 -3.79 -13.78
N GLY A 100 -7.32 -4.66 -12.77
CA GLY A 100 -7.03 -6.09 -12.85
C GLY A 100 -5.55 -6.44 -12.70
N LEU A 101 -4.74 -5.49 -12.22
CA LEU A 101 -3.33 -5.66 -11.88
C LEU A 101 -3.17 -5.37 -10.39
N ASP A 102 -2.32 -6.13 -9.70
CA ASP A 102 -2.12 -5.93 -8.25
C ASP A 102 -1.02 -4.89 -7.99
N GLU A 103 -1.31 -3.92 -7.12
CA GLU A 103 -0.30 -3.07 -6.49
C GLU A 103 0.39 -3.80 -5.33
N LEU A 104 1.65 -3.44 -5.09
CA LEU A 104 2.36 -3.83 -3.87
C LEU A 104 2.22 -2.73 -2.81
N LEU A 105 1.66 -3.07 -1.65
CA LEU A 105 1.51 -2.19 -0.50
C LEU A 105 2.45 -2.65 0.61
N LEU A 106 3.40 -1.80 1.03
CA LEU A 106 4.30 -2.07 2.15
C LEU A 106 3.98 -1.16 3.35
N PRO A 107 3.62 -1.70 4.52
CA PRO A 107 3.40 -0.89 5.70
C PRO A 107 4.75 -0.41 6.27
N VAL A 108 4.97 0.91 6.28
CA VAL A 108 6.26 1.51 6.70
C VAL A 108 6.19 2.21 8.06
N SER A 109 4.99 2.65 8.46
CA SER A 109 4.74 3.18 9.81
C SER A 109 3.27 3.05 10.19
N ALA A 110 2.98 3.09 11.49
CA ALA A 110 1.61 3.08 12.01
C ALA A 110 1.49 4.03 13.20
N GLY A 111 0.30 4.61 13.34
CA GLY A 111 -0.09 5.46 14.46
C GLY A 111 -1.60 5.39 14.70
N THR A 112 -2.12 6.22 15.60
CA THR A 112 -3.54 6.22 15.99
C THR A 112 -4.51 6.40 14.81
N GLY A 113 -4.10 7.20 13.81
CA GLY A 113 -4.91 7.48 12.64
C GLY A 113 -4.89 6.39 11.56
N GLY A 114 -3.93 5.47 11.59
CA GLY A 114 -3.79 4.43 10.57
C GLY A 114 -2.35 4.03 10.29
N THR A 115 -2.18 3.34 9.17
CA THR A 115 -0.91 2.85 8.65
C THR A 115 -0.51 3.71 7.45
N VAL A 116 0.77 4.10 7.38
CA VAL A 116 1.35 4.63 6.14
C VAL A 116 1.79 3.44 5.31
N TRP A 117 1.24 3.36 4.11
CA TRP A 117 1.54 2.34 3.11
C TRP A 117 2.36 2.98 2.00
N ARG A 118 3.56 2.46 1.73
CA ARG A 118 4.26 2.78 0.50
C ARG A 118 3.73 1.88 -0.61
N VAL A 119 3.41 2.47 -1.75
CA VAL A 119 2.71 1.81 -2.85
C VAL A 119 3.64 1.72 -4.05
N TRP A 120 3.75 0.53 -4.64
CA TRP A 120 4.30 0.36 -5.98
C TRP A 120 3.20 -0.06 -6.93
N HIS A 121 3.05 0.73 -7.99
CA HIS A 121 2.06 0.53 -9.02
C HIS A 121 2.61 -0.26 -10.19
N GLN A 122 1.74 -1.10 -10.76
CA GLN A 122 2.00 -1.81 -11.99
C GLN A 122 1.15 -1.19 -13.12
N ALA A 123 1.73 -0.23 -13.83
CA ALA A 123 1.03 0.50 -14.90
C ALA A 123 0.83 -0.34 -16.18
N ASP A 124 1.60 -1.42 -16.36
CA ASP A 124 1.59 -2.23 -17.57
C ASP A 124 1.83 -3.73 -17.29
N ARG A 125 1.73 -4.53 -18.35
CA ARG A 125 2.00 -5.98 -18.29
C ARG A 125 3.48 -6.33 -18.38
N ASP A 126 4.38 -5.34 -18.40
CA ASP A 126 5.82 -5.56 -18.58
C ASP A 126 6.50 -5.98 -17.26
N ARG A 127 5.70 -6.31 -16.24
CA ARG A 127 6.15 -6.82 -14.93
C ARG A 127 7.06 -5.84 -14.20
N ILE A 128 6.83 -4.55 -14.41
CA ILE A 128 7.58 -3.47 -13.77
C ILE A 128 6.75 -2.91 -12.62
N LEU A 129 7.40 -2.75 -11.47
CA LEU A 129 6.87 -1.96 -10.36
C LEU A 129 7.52 -0.57 -10.34
N VAL A 130 6.68 0.45 -10.28
CA VAL A 130 7.06 1.86 -10.14
C VAL A 130 6.63 2.36 -8.77
N ASP A 131 7.52 3.06 -8.07
CA ASP A 131 7.18 3.70 -6.79
C ASP A 131 6.14 4.81 -7.02
N ALA A 132 4.93 4.57 -6.51
CA ALA A 132 3.79 5.44 -6.73
C ALA A 132 3.55 6.44 -5.61
N GLY A 133 4.29 6.36 -4.50
CA GLY A 133 4.11 7.23 -3.33
C GLY A 133 3.47 6.52 -2.15
N GLU A 134 2.68 7.25 -1.36
CA GLU A 134 2.20 6.79 -0.06
C GLU A 134 0.70 7.05 0.14
N LEU A 135 0.03 6.11 0.79
CA LEU A 135 -1.33 6.22 1.30
C LEU A 135 -1.31 6.19 2.83
N PHE A 136 -2.26 6.87 3.48
CA PHE A 136 -2.38 6.86 4.95
C PHE A 136 -3.80 6.55 5.39
N GLY A 137 -4.02 5.40 6.02
CA GLY A 137 -5.33 5.07 6.55
C GLY A 137 -5.39 3.76 7.31
N LYS A 138 -6.53 3.52 7.96
CA LYS A 138 -6.87 2.20 8.52
C LYS A 138 -7.42 1.26 7.46
N THR A 139 -8.04 1.83 6.43
CA THR A 139 -8.62 1.08 5.32
C THR A 139 -8.18 1.74 4.02
N ILE A 140 -7.84 0.92 3.03
CA ILE A 140 -7.70 1.32 1.63
C ILE A 140 -8.82 0.61 0.89
N THR A 141 -9.60 1.36 0.13
CA THR A 141 -10.74 0.85 -0.64
C THR A 141 -10.82 1.57 -1.98
N VAL A 142 -11.79 1.18 -2.81
CA VAL A 142 -12.03 1.83 -4.10
C VAL A 142 -13.46 2.32 -4.14
N SER A 143 -13.64 3.58 -4.49
CA SER A 143 -14.94 4.21 -4.62
C SER A 143 -15.67 3.74 -5.88
N ASP A 144 -16.97 4.06 -6.00
CA ASP A 144 -17.76 3.67 -7.17
C ASP A 144 -17.28 4.37 -8.45
N GLU A 145 -16.68 5.55 -8.31
CA GLU A 145 -16.07 6.31 -9.40
C GLU A 145 -14.60 5.95 -9.65
N GLY A 146 -14.10 4.87 -9.03
CA GLY A 146 -12.75 4.37 -9.26
C GLY A 146 -11.66 5.22 -8.63
N TYR A 147 -11.96 5.98 -7.57
CA TYR A 147 -10.92 6.57 -6.74
C TYR A 147 -10.35 5.50 -5.81
N ILE A 148 -9.03 5.47 -5.67
CA ILE A 148 -8.36 4.82 -4.53
C ILE A 148 -8.66 5.70 -3.32
N VAL A 149 -9.22 5.13 -2.26
CA VAL A 149 -9.60 5.86 -1.06
C VAL A 149 -8.88 5.32 0.16
N ASP A 150 -8.06 6.14 0.80
CA ASP A 150 -7.60 5.88 2.16
C ASP A 150 -8.57 6.48 3.17
N VAL A 151 -8.94 5.72 4.20
CA VAL A 151 -9.88 6.13 5.23
C VAL A 151 -9.19 6.08 6.58
N SER A 152 -9.19 7.22 7.28
CA SER A 152 -8.58 7.40 8.59
C SER A 152 -9.65 7.75 9.64
N PRO A 153 -10.50 6.79 10.06
CA PRO A 153 -11.55 7.07 11.04
C PRO A 153 -10.97 7.15 12.47
N GLY A 154 -11.37 8.18 13.20
CA GLY A 154 -11.15 8.36 14.64
C GLY A 154 -12.47 8.46 15.40
N ASN A 155 -12.39 8.57 16.73
CA ASN A 155 -13.58 8.69 17.59
C ASN A 155 -14.17 10.11 17.47
N GLY A 156 -15.20 10.25 16.64
CA GLY A 156 -15.89 11.51 16.42
C GLY A 156 -15.18 12.48 15.47
N TYR A 157 -14.08 12.07 14.83
CA TYR A 157 -13.39 12.82 13.79
C TYR A 157 -12.70 11.85 12.84
N GLY A 158 -12.67 12.13 11.54
CA GLY A 158 -11.95 11.32 10.58
C GLY A 158 -11.68 12.08 9.29
N GLY A 159 -11.03 11.40 8.35
CA GLY A 159 -10.82 11.92 7.02
C GLY A 159 -10.61 10.83 6.00
N ALA A 160 -10.76 11.20 4.73
CA ALA A 160 -10.49 10.34 3.59
C ALA A 160 -9.73 11.10 2.50
N GLY A 161 -8.73 10.44 1.91
CA GLY A 161 -8.06 10.91 0.70
C GLY A 161 -8.58 10.19 -0.53
N PHE A 162 -8.83 10.91 -1.62
CA PHE A 162 -9.26 10.39 -2.91
C PHE A 162 -8.14 10.52 -3.92
N HIS A 163 -7.70 9.39 -4.47
CA HIS A 163 -6.52 9.32 -5.32
C HIS A 163 -6.81 8.56 -6.60
N ARG A 164 -5.99 8.80 -7.62
CA ARG A 164 -5.82 7.91 -8.77
C ARG A 164 -4.35 7.83 -9.13
N PHE A 165 -3.99 6.83 -9.93
CA PHE A 165 -2.70 6.85 -10.59
C PHE A 165 -2.73 7.85 -11.75
N ASP A 166 -1.78 8.78 -11.75
CA ASP A 166 -1.46 9.65 -12.86
C ASP A 166 0.04 9.53 -13.16
N GLU A 167 0.37 9.25 -14.42
CA GLU A 167 1.74 8.93 -14.87
C GLU A 167 2.47 7.90 -13.97
N GLY A 168 1.73 6.92 -13.44
CA GLY A 168 2.25 5.87 -12.56
C GLY A 168 2.51 6.29 -11.11
N ARG A 169 2.03 7.47 -10.69
CA ARG A 169 2.12 7.99 -9.32
C ARG A 169 0.74 8.24 -8.74
N LEU A 170 0.61 8.10 -7.42
CA LEU A 170 -0.60 8.52 -6.71
C LEU A 170 -0.73 10.04 -6.76
N HIS A 171 -1.78 10.51 -7.44
CA HIS A 171 -2.23 11.89 -7.40
C HIS A 171 -3.44 12.00 -6.48
N THR A 172 -3.39 12.90 -5.50
CA THR A 172 -4.52 13.18 -4.61
C THR A 172 -5.41 14.22 -5.25
N TYR A 173 -6.63 13.83 -5.62
CA TYR A 173 -7.63 14.71 -6.22
C TYR A 173 -8.38 15.54 -5.18
N ALA A 174 -8.62 14.96 -4.01
CA ALA A 174 -9.26 15.64 -2.90
C ALA A 174 -8.93 14.98 -1.57
N LYS A 175 -9.08 15.76 -0.50
CA LYS A 175 -9.19 15.23 0.85
C LYS A 175 -10.45 15.79 1.48
N VAL A 176 -11.12 14.96 2.26
CA VAL A 176 -12.22 15.40 3.12
C VAL A 176 -11.92 15.06 4.56
N GLU A 177 -12.42 15.90 5.44
CA GLU A 177 -12.42 15.68 6.88
C GLU A 177 -13.85 15.78 7.39
N TRP A 178 -14.17 14.99 8.41
CA TRP A 178 -15.48 15.02 9.05
C TRP A 178 -15.38 15.00 10.56
N ASN A 179 -16.43 15.50 11.19
CA ASN A 179 -16.60 15.54 12.64
C ASN A 179 -18.01 15.10 13.01
N ASP A 180 -18.13 14.32 14.09
CA ASP A 180 -19.40 13.83 14.66
C ASP A 180 -19.58 14.26 16.14
N ARG A 181 -18.94 15.35 16.56
CA ARG A 181 -19.05 15.84 17.95
C ARG A 181 -20.45 16.34 18.35
N SER A 182 -21.32 16.64 17.39
CA SER A 182 -22.64 17.24 17.61
C SER A 182 -23.81 16.32 17.25
N GLY A 183 -23.57 15.06 16.87
CA GLY A 183 -24.61 14.18 16.31
C GLY A 183 -25.10 14.61 14.92
N THR A 184 -24.43 15.59 14.33
CA THR A 184 -24.55 16.02 12.93
C THR A 184 -23.20 15.77 12.29
N PHE A 185 -23.17 14.94 11.26
CA PHE A 185 -21.95 14.64 10.53
C PHE A 185 -21.64 15.83 9.60
N GLU A 186 -20.70 16.67 10.02
CA GLU A 186 -20.17 17.76 9.19
C GLU A 186 -19.00 17.22 8.38
N CYS A 187 -19.00 17.46 7.07
CA CYS A 187 -17.91 17.10 6.17
C CYS A 187 -17.47 18.33 5.36
N ALA A 188 -16.16 18.49 5.21
CA ALA A 188 -15.56 19.59 4.46
C ALA A 188 -14.33 19.12 3.69
N LEU A 189 -13.99 19.85 2.63
CA LEU A 189 -12.72 19.63 1.93
C LEU A 189 -11.55 20.05 2.84
N ALA A 190 -10.51 19.23 2.90
CA ALA A 190 -9.30 19.47 3.66
C ALA A 190 -8.16 19.90 2.75
N ARG A 191 -7.22 20.69 3.28
CA ARG A 191 -6.05 21.12 2.49
C ARG A 191 -5.22 19.90 2.08
N LEU A 192 -4.70 19.94 0.86
CA LEU A 192 -3.78 18.92 0.38
C LEU A 192 -2.41 19.03 1.09
N PRO A 193 -1.62 17.93 1.14
CA PRO A 193 -0.34 17.89 1.88
C PRO A 193 0.69 18.93 1.42
N ASP A 194 0.63 19.34 0.16
CA ASP A 194 1.50 20.37 -0.44
C ASP A 194 1.02 21.80 -0.15
N GLY A 195 -0.06 21.96 0.62
CA GLY A 195 -0.65 23.24 0.95
C GLY A 195 -1.47 23.89 -0.16
N THR A 196 -1.73 23.17 -1.26
CA THR A 196 -2.56 23.64 -2.37
C THR A 196 -4.06 23.58 -2.03
N ALA A 197 -4.90 23.94 -3.01
CA ALA A 197 -6.35 23.93 -2.90
C ALA A 197 -6.86 22.56 -2.41
N HIS A 198 -8.02 22.56 -1.74
CA HIS A 198 -8.53 21.37 -1.06
C HIS A 198 -8.89 20.21 -2.01
N ALA A 199 -8.99 20.51 -3.31
CA ALA A 199 -9.14 19.56 -4.40
C ALA A 199 -8.51 20.12 -5.68
N ASP A 200 -8.17 19.25 -6.62
CA ASP A 200 -7.75 19.65 -7.97
C ASP A 200 -8.98 19.99 -8.85
N LEU A 201 -9.61 21.11 -8.51
CA LEU A 201 -10.83 21.61 -9.16
C LEU A 201 -10.67 21.77 -10.68
N SER A 202 -9.45 22.06 -11.14
CA SER A 202 -9.14 22.25 -12.54
C SER A 202 -9.25 20.96 -13.35
N VAL A 203 -8.76 19.85 -12.80
CA VAL A 203 -8.86 18.53 -13.42
C VAL A 203 -10.27 17.97 -13.29
N LEU A 204 -10.95 18.28 -12.18
CA LEU A 204 -12.31 17.79 -11.90
C LEU A 204 -13.40 18.56 -12.65
N ASN A 205 -13.10 19.75 -13.18
CA ASN A 205 -14.09 20.66 -13.76
C ASN A 205 -15.28 20.92 -12.80
N MET A 206 -14.95 21.15 -11.54
CA MET A 206 -15.89 21.42 -10.44
C MET A 206 -15.53 22.73 -9.76
N ASP A 207 -16.52 23.43 -9.21
CA ASP A 207 -16.27 24.45 -8.19
C ASP A 207 -16.07 23.82 -6.79
N GLU A 208 -15.71 24.63 -5.80
CA GLU A 208 -15.44 24.15 -4.44
C GLU A 208 -16.66 23.53 -3.75
N VAL A 209 -17.87 24.05 -4.04
CA VAL A 209 -19.12 23.53 -3.48
C VAL A 209 -19.43 22.17 -4.09
N GLN A 210 -19.34 22.07 -5.42
CA GLN A 210 -19.52 20.82 -6.15
C GLN A 210 -18.52 19.75 -5.70
N ALA A 211 -17.24 20.09 -5.57
CA ALA A 211 -16.22 19.17 -5.09
C ALA A 211 -16.49 18.71 -3.65
N ARG A 212 -16.87 19.64 -2.75
CA ARG A 212 -17.25 19.29 -1.38
C ARG A 212 -18.39 18.30 -1.37
N ASP A 213 -19.50 18.63 -2.03
CA ASP A 213 -20.71 17.81 -2.01
C ASP A 213 -20.45 16.43 -2.63
N HIS A 214 -19.67 16.39 -3.71
CA HIS A 214 -19.24 15.16 -4.36
C HIS A 214 -18.41 14.26 -3.44
N PHE A 215 -17.27 14.74 -2.93
CA PHE A 215 -16.36 13.91 -2.14
C PHE A 215 -16.88 13.58 -0.74
N CYS A 216 -17.64 14.49 -0.12
CA CYS A 216 -18.36 14.17 1.10
C CYS A 216 -19.43 13.09 0.85
N GLY A 217 -20.17 13.17 -0.26
CA GLY A 217 -21.13 12.13 -0.66
C GLY A 217 -20.47 10.76 -0.89
N GLU A 218 -19.32 10.71 -1.58
CA GLU A 218 -18.50 9.50 -1.75
C GLU A 218 -18.05 8.92 -0.40
N ALA A 219 -17.48 9.75 0.49
CA ALA A 219 -17.08 9.32 1.83
C ALA A 219 -18.28 8.78 2.63
N GLY A 220 -19.46 9.37 2.45
CA GLY A 220 -20.66 9.01 3.21
C GLY A 220 -21.12 7.61 2.86
N ARG A 221 -21.15 7.31 1.55
CA ARG A 221 -21.43 5.96 1.05
C ARG A 221 -20.43 4.93 1.57
N LEU A 222 -19.14 5.23 1.54
CA LEU A 222 -18.09 4.32 2.02
C LEU A 222 -18.21 4.01 3.52
N LEU A 223 -18.64 4.98 4.31
CA LEU A 223 -18.80 4.84 5.76
C LEU A 223 -20.19 4.32 6.19
N GLY A 224 -21.14 4.22 5.27
CA GLY A 224 -22.55 3.98 5.61
C GLY A 224 -23.17 5.13 6.41
N ALA A 225 -22.68 6.36 6.22
CA ALA A 225 -23.11 7.57 6.90
C ALA A 225 -23.81 8.54 5.93
N THR A 226 -24.78 9.31 6.43
CA THR A 226 -25.35 10.43 5.69
C THR A 226 -24.77 11.72 6.24
N PHE A 227 -24.03 12.47 5.42
CA PHE A 227 -23.53 13.78 5.78
C PHE A 227 -24.64 14.82 5.59
N THR A 228 -24.81 15.68 6.59
CA THR A 228 -25.71 16.85 6.48
C THR A 228 -24.90 18.03 5.98
N GLU A 229 -25.47 18.83 5.06
CA GLU A 229 -24.85 20.09 4.66
C GLU A 229 -24.60 20.98 5.89
N PRO A 230 -23.45 21.69 5.96
CA PRO A 230 -23.25 22.67 7.01
C PRO A 230 -24.35 23.75 6.91
N VAL A 231 -25.08 23.97 8.00
CA VAL A 231 -26.11 25.01 8.08
C VAL A 231 -25.42 26.37 8.17
N GLY A 232 -25.15 27.01 7.03
CA GLY A 232 -24.65 28.40 6.95
C GLY A 232 -23.66 28.68 5.81
N ASP A 233 -23.57 29.96 5.41
CA ASP A 233 -22.61 30.43 4.41
C ASP A 233 -21.17 30.14 4.87
N SER A 234 -20.56 29.17 4.21
CA SER A 234 -19.20 28.65 4.44
C SER A 234 -18.98 28.02 5.83
N PRO A 235 -18.72 26.70 5.94
CA PRO A 235 -18.25 26.14 7.19
C PRO A 235 -16.93 26.83 7.54
N ALA A 236 -16.86 27.41 8.75
CA ALA A 236 -15.58 27.80 9.30
C ALA A 236 -14.61 26.61 9.20
N PRO A 237 -13.33 26.82 8.88
CA PRO A 237 -12.36 25.74 8.81
C PRO A 237 -12.48 24.88 10.07
N LEU A 238 -12.60 23.56 9.90
CA LEU A 238 -12.61 22.66 11.04
C LEU A 238 -11.39 22.97 11.92
N PRO A 239 -11.55 23.02 13.26
CA PRO A 239 -10.44 23.31 14.13
C PRO A 239 -9.30 22.31 13.86
N PRO A 240 -8.04 22.76 13.87
CA PRO A 240 -6.91 21.91 13.55
C PRO A 240 -6.87 20.68 14.46
N ILE A 241 -6.48 19.55 13.88
CA ILE A 241 -6.32 18.28 14.59
C ILE A 241 -5.31 18.48 15.74
N PRO A 242 -5.68 18.25 17.01
CA PRO A 242 -4.72 18.30 18.10
C PRO A 242 -3.65 17.22 17.91
N GLY A 243 -2.39 17.63 17.76
CA GLY A 243 -1.24 16.71 17.70
C GLY A 243 -0.76 16.33 16.29
N ARG A 244 -1.14 17.07 15.24
CA ARG A 244 -0.36 17.16 14.01
C ARG A 244 0.53 18.41 14.03
#